data_AF-A0A932C9E2-F1
#
_entry.id   AF-A0A932C9E2-F1
#
_cell.length_a   1.000
_cell.length_b   1.000
_cell.length_c   1.000
_cell.angle_alpha   90.00
_cell.angle_beta   90.00
_cell.angle_gamma   90.00
#
_symmetry.space_group_name_H-M   'P 1'
#
loop_
_entity.id
_entity.type
_entity.pdbx_description
1 polymer ?
#
loop_
_entity_poly.entity_id
_entity_poly.type
_entity_poly.pdbx_seq_one_letter_code
_entity_poly.pdbx_strand_id
1 'polypeptide(L)'
;MKAFTLGVSMALVAVLSQDAHAYLHFTTSGAGQSRVLKWQRTPVRWFAADRGVPGVSASDLQAATARAFATWEAVPAASITFQFAGFTGAEPFDEDNVSVIGFEDHPDMERVLGATGFLIDTITGEIVESDIFFNSAFQWSTAAQGDPTRFDLESVAVHEIGHFLGLGHSALGETEMRPEGGRRVLGSASVMFPVALGRGITHDRELQPDDMAGISDLYPAAGFREQSGVARGRVTRNGAGIVGAHVAAFNPRTGALVAAFTLNNDGEFQIAGLDPGPHLIRVEPLDDADVESFFSRSAGVDIDFLVTFHGRLFVAPRGGAGERLTVAVRPK
;
A
#
# COMPACT_ATOMS: atom_id res chain seq x y z
N MET A 1 29.75 -17.24 -11.89
CA MET A 1 29.16 -15.91 -12.10
C MET A 1 27.66 -16.11 -12.23
N LYS A 2 26.87 -15.73 -11.23
CA LYS A 2 25.40 -15.68 -11.37
C LYS A 2 25.11 -14.40 -12.14
N ALA A 3 24.51 -14.52 -13.33
CA ALA A 3 24.05 -13.36 -14.09
C ALA A 3 22.83 -12.78 -13.36
N PHE A 4 22.96 -11.59 -12.81
CA PHE A 4 21.83 -10.78 -12.34
C PHE A 4 21.29 -10.05 -13.57
N THR A 5 20.03 -10.30 -13.92
CA THR A 5 19.32 -9.52 -14.93
C THR A 5 18.61 -8.37 -14.20
N LEU A 6 19.28 -7.23 -14.07
CA LEU A 6 18.66 -5.99 -13.58
C LEU A 6 17.71 -5.46 -14.67
N GLY A 7 16.51 -5.05 -14.26
CA GLY A 7 15.50 -4.49 -15.15
C GLY A 7 14.89 -3.23 -14.53
N VAL A 8 14.80 -2.18 -15.34
CA VAL A 8 14.14 -0.91 -15.01
C VAL A 8 12.63 -1.10 -15.10
N SER A 9 11.86 -0.63 -14.13
CA SER A 9 10.39 -0.63 -14.20
C SER A 9 9.80 0.53 -13.40
N MET A 10 9.13 1.46 -14.08
CA MET A 10 7.98 2.14 -13.47
C MET A 10 6.92 1.06 -13.25
N ALA A 11 6.46 0.91 -12.00
CA ALA A 11 5.67 -0.22 -11.55
C ALA A 11 4.51 -0.56 -12.51
N LEU A 12 4.64 -1.69 -13.22
CA LEU A 12 3.57 -2.26 -14.03
C LEU A 12 2.95 -3.41 -13.22
N VAL A 13 1.70 -3.25 -12.78
CA VAL A 13 0.90 -4.37 -12.24
C VAL A 13 0.62 -5.34 -13.40
N ALA A 14 1.49 -6.32 -13.59
CA ALA A 14 1.34 -7.35 -14.61
C ALA A 14 0.41 -8.47 -14.11
N VAL A 15 -0.71 -8.68 -14.81
CA VAL A 15 -1.65 -9.76 -14.53
C VAL A 15 -1.20 -11.02 -15.28
N LEU A 16 -0.48 -11.90 -14.61
CA LEU A 16 -0.33 -13.31 -14.96
C LEU A 16 -0.81 -14.12 -13.77
N SER A 17 -1.67 -15.14 -14.00
CA SER A 17 -2.42 -15.93 -13.02
C SER A 17 -1.80 -15.92 -11.62
N GLN A 18 -2.28 -15.00 -10.78
CA GLN A 18 -1.78 -14.82 -9.42
C GLN A 18 -2.52 -15.81 -8.51
N ASP A 19 -1.78 -16.56 -7.70
CA ASP A 19 -2.33 -17.08 -6.45
C ASP A 19 -2.95 -15.89 -5.72
N ALA A 20 -4.15 -16.03 -5.15
CA ALA A 20 -4.83 -14.91 -4.50
C ALA A 20 -3.95 -14.36 -3.35
N HIS A 21 -3.31 -13.22 -3.58
CA HIS A 21 -2.55 -12.50 -2.56
C HIS A 21 -3.50 -11.88 -1.55
N ALA A 22 -3.04 -11.79 -0.29
CA ALA A 22 -3.84 -11.23 0.79
C ALA A 22 -4.02 -9.71 0.67
N TYR A 23 -3.06 -9.04 0.05
CA TYR A 23 -3.02 -7.59 -0.14
C TYR A 23 -2.49 -7.28 -1.53
N LEU A 24 -2.72 -6.06 -2.00
CA LEU A 24 -2.04 -5.57 -3.18
C LEU A 24 -0.57 -5.35 -2.80
N HIS A 25 0.31 -6.25 -3.25
CA HIS A 25 1.75 -6.05 -3.19
C HIS A 25 2.26 -5.73 -4.58
N PHE A 26 3.34 -4.96 -4.68
CA PHE A 26 4.03 -4.84 -5.95
C PHE A 26 4.61 -6.20 -6.35
N THR A 27 4.53 -6.54 -7.63
CA THR A 27 5.03 -7.81 -8.15
C THR A 27 5.82 -7.62 -9.43
N THR A 28 6.81 -8.46 -9.66
CA THR A 28 7.48 -8.62 -10.96
C THR A 28 7.15 -9.98 -11.57
N SER A 29 7.23 -10.06 -12.91
CA SER A 29 7.00 -11.29 -13.67
C SER A 29 8.30 -11.72 -14.35
N GLY A 30 9.02 -12.64 -13.72
CA GLY A 30 10.24 -13.25 -14.25
C GLY A 30 10.05 -14.75 -14.46
N ALA A 31 10.54 -15.28 -15.59
CA ALA A 31 10.47 -16.72 -15.91
C ALA A 31 9.05 -17.35 -15.82
N GLY A 32 8.00 -16.56 -16.10
CA GLY A 32 6.61 -17.02 -16.09
C GLY A 32 5.98 -17.17 -14.69
N GLN A 33 6.61 -16.62 -13.64
CA GLN A 33 6.05 -16.62 -12.29
C GLN A 33 5.98 -15.19 -11.74
N SER A 34 4.88 -14.88 -11.04
CA SER A 34 4.78 -13.64 -10.27
C SER A 34 5.60 -13.73 -8.99
N ARG A 35 6.30 -12.66 -8.65
CA ARG A 35 7.11 -12.53 -7.44
C ARG A 35 6.79 -11.21 -6.75
N VAL A 36 6.42 -11.29 -5.48
CA VAL A 36 6.22 -10.12 -4.62
C VAL A 36 7.54 -9.40 -4.43
N LEU A 37 7.53 -8.08 -4.61
CA LEU A 37 8.66 -7.21 -4.35
C LEU A 37 8.82 -7.03 -2.84
N LYS A 38 10.01 -7.33 -2.33
CA LYS A 38 10.36 -7.08 -0.92
C LYS A 38 11.86 -7.01 -0.70
N TRP A 39 12.24 -6.35 0.40
CA TRP A 39 13.59 -6.43 0.92
C TRP A 39 13.88 -7.83 1.46
N GLN A 40 15.03 -8.40 1.09
CA GLN A 40 15.45 -9.72 1.59
C GLN A 40 16.38 -9.62 2.81
N ARG A 41 16.84 -8.40 3.13
CA ARG A 41 17.82 -8.15 4.18
C ARG A 41 17.43 -6.92 4.99
N THR A 42 17.79 -6.95 6.26
CA THR A 42 17.54 -5.88 7.22
C THR A 42 18.77 -5.73 8.14
N PRO A 43 19.11 -4.52 8.63
CA PRO A 43 18.42 -3.25 8.42
C PRO A 43 18.49 -2.78 6.96
N VAL A 44 17.39 -2.25 6.45
CA VAL A 44 17.36 -1.58 5.14
C VAL A 44 17.97 -0.20 5.30
N ARG A 45 19.00 0.09 4.51
CA ARG A 45 19.71 1.36 4.58
C ARG A 45 19.01 2.39 3.72
N TRP A 46 18.90 3.61 4.23
CA TRP A 46 18.36 4.75 3.49
C TRP A 46 19.21 5.99 3.74
N PHE A 47 19.19 6.90 2.78
CA PHE A 47 19.91 8.17 2.81
C PHE A 47 18.93 9.32 2.65
N ALA A 48 19.21 10.44 3.30
CA ALA A 48 18.46 11.67 3.09
C ALA A 48 19.23 12.54 2.11
N ALA A 49 18.52 13.18 1.18
CA ALA A 49 19.12 14.26 0.41
C ALA A 49 19.65 15.35 1.36
N ASP A 50 20.81 15.91 1.04
CA ASP A 50 21.47 16.98 1.82
C ASP A 50 20.86 18.37 1.58
N ARG A 51 19.77 18.42 0.82
CA ARG A 51 18.97 19.60 0.50
C ARG A 51 17.54 19.49 1.04
N GLY A 52 16.94 20.66 1.29
CA GLY A 52 15.54 20.79 1.66
C GLY A 52 14.79 21.75 0.73
N VAL A 53 13.61 22.17 1.15
CA VAL A 53 12.74 23.13 0.46
C VAL A 53 12.37 24.27 1.41
N PRO A 54 11.83 25.41 0.93
CA PRO A 54 11.39 26.49 1.81
C PRO A 54 10.44 25.98 2.92
N GLY A 55 10.87 26.10 4.17
CA GLY A 55 10.11 25.67 5.35
C GLY A 55 10.42 24.26 5.86
N VAL A 56 11.22 23.47 5.15
CA VAL A 56 11.70 22.14 5.57
C VAL A 56 13.17 22.01 5.22
N SER A 57 14.05 22.07 6.22
CA SER A 57 15.49 21.84 6.02
C SER A 57 15.80 20.37 5.72
N ALA A 58 17.01 20.05 5.25
CA ALA A 58 17.46 18.67 5.10
C ALA A 58 17.39 17.88 6.42
N SER A 59 17.68 18.54 7.56
CA SER A 59 17.51 17.93 8.88
C SER A 59 16.05 17.67 9.24
N ASP A 60 15.13 18.56 8.83
CA ASP A 60 13.69 18.35 9.07
C ASP A 60 13.17 17.18 8.22
N LEU A 61 13.60 17.09 6.95
CA LEU A 61 13.34 15.96 6.06
C LEU A 61 13.81 14.65 6.71
N GLN A 62 15.09 14.58 7.08
CA GLN A 62 15.67 13.41 7.72
C GLN A 62 14.91 13.02 8.99
N ALA A 63 14.58 13.98 9.85
CA ALA A 63 13.87 13.71 11.10
C ALA A 63 12.43 13.22 10.87
N ALA A 64 11.70 13.78 9.90
CA ALA A 64 10.35 13.34 9.55
C ALA A 64 10.35 11.94 8.95
N THR A 65 11.24 11.67 7.99
CA THR A 65 11.42 10.36 7.38
C THR A 65 11.84 9.30 8.40
N ALA A 66 12.72 9.64 9.34
CA ALA A 66 13.11 8.71 10.42
C ALA A 66 11.94 8.33 11.33
N ARG A 67 11.03 9.28 11.63
CA ARG A 67 9.80 8.97 12.38
C ARG A 67 8.86 8.08 11.58
N ALA A 68 8.72 8.35 10.28
CA ALA A 68 7.90 7.53 9.39
C ALA A 68 8.43 6.08 9.27
N PHE A 69 9.75 5.87 9.17
CA PHE A 69 10.34 4.52 9.27
C PHE A 69 10.07 3.86 10.63
N ALA A 70 10.23 4.61 11.73
CA ALA A 70 9.98 4.10 13.07
C ALA A 70 8.51 3.66 13.26
N THR A 71 7.56 4.34 12.61
CA THR A 71 6.14 3.94 12.58
C THR A 71 5.98 2.53 12.01
N TRP A 72 6.68 2.18 10.94
CA TRP A 72 6.66 0.83 10.35
C TRP A 72 7.43 -0.20 11.19
N GLU A 73 8.59 0.16 11.77
CA GLU A 73 9.35 -0.73 12.68
C GLU A 73 8.58 -1.05 13.97
N ALA A 74 7.68 -0.16 14.40
CA ALA A 74 6.91 -0.33 15.62
C ALA A 74 5.82 -1.40 15.51
N VAL A 75 5.51 -1.91 14.31
CA VAL A 75 4.49 -2.95 14.11
C VAL A 75 4.98 -4.29 14.69
N PRO A 76 4.42 -4.77 15.82
CA PRO A 76 4.99 -5.93 16.53
C PRO A 76 4.87 -7.25 15.76
N ALA A 77 3.93 -7.31 14.82
CA ALA A 77 3.67 -8.47 13.98
C ALA A 77 4.52 -8.48 12.70
N ALA A 78 5.33 -7.45 12.46
CA ALA A 78 6.26 -7.38 11.35
C ALA A 78 7.73 -7.43 11.84
N SER A 79 8.61 -7.96 11.00
CA SER A 79 10.04 -8.13 11.29
C SER A 79 10.87 -7.47 10.19
N ILE A 80 10.95 -6.14 10.25
CA ILE A 80 11.77 -5.30 9.38
C ILE A 80 12.37 -4.17 10.21
N THR A 81 13.62 -3.81 9.94
CA THR A 81 14.30 -2.66 10.55
C THR A 81 15.00 -1.79 9.52
N PHE A 82 15.26 -0.54 9.87
CA PHE A 82 15.88 0.48 9.01
C PHE A 82 17.10 1.11 9.65
N GLN A 83 17.98 1.64 8.81
CA GLN A 83 19.16 2.35 9.25
C GLN A 83 19.37 3.60 8.39
N PHE A 84 19.32 4.77 9.03
CA PHE A 84 19.80 6.00 8.41
C PHE A 84 21.31 5.90 8.17
N ALA A 85 21.72 6.00 6.91
CA ALA A 85 23.09 5.81 6.47
C ALA A 85 23.85 7.11 6.25
N GLY A 86 23.17 8.26 6.30
CA GLY A 86 23.77 9.59 6.20
C GLY A 86 23.04 10.49 5.21
N PHE A 87 23.52 11.73 5.12
CA PHE A 87 23.13 12.65 4.07
C PHE A 87 23.93 12.37 2.78
N THR A 88 23.32 12.62 1.64
CA THR A 88 23.95 12.46 0.32
C THR A 88 23.53 13.58 -0.64
N GLY A 89 24.39 13.88 -1.61
CA GLY A 89 24.08 14.79 -2.72
C GLY A 89 23.47 14.09 -3.94
N ALA A 90 23.39 12.75 -3.91
CA ALA A 90 22.68 11.95 -4.91
C ALA A 90 21.19 12.31 -4.93
N GLU A 91 20.55 12.11 -6.08
CA GLU A 91 19.14 12.42 -6.29
C GLU A 91 18.25 11.18 -6.15
N PRO A 92 17.00 11.34 -5.66
CA PRO A 92 16.00 10.31 -5.87
C PRO A 92 15.90 9.88 -7.34
N PHE A 93 15.67 8.59 -7.58
CA PHE A 93 15.56 7.98 -8.91
C PHE A 93 16.86 7.91 -9.73
N ASP A 94 18.00 8.30 -9.17
CA ASP A 94 19.29 7.87 -9.71
C ASP A 94 19.49 6.37 -9.41
N GLU A 95 19.80 5.56 -10.42
CA GLU A 95 20.08 4.12 -10.23
C GLU A 95 21.54 3.89 -9.79
N ASP A 96 21.86 4.20 -8.54
CA ASP A 96 23.24 4.14 -8.01
C ASP A 96 23.43 3.10 -6.87
N ASN A 97 22.39 2.31 -6.57
CA ASN A 97 22.29 1.36 -5.45
C ASN A 97 22.25 2.06 -4.07
N VAL A 98 21.72 3.28 -4.02
CA VAL A 98 21.54 4.07 -2.80
C VAL A 98 20.09 4.49 -2.73
N SER A 99 19.33 3.91 -1.80
CA SER A 99 17.98 4.39 -1.49
C SER A 99 17.99 5.83 -0.95
N VAL A 100 17.72 6.81 -1.80
CA VAL A 100 17.68 8.24 -1.48
C VAL A 100 16.23 8.70 -1.25
N ILE A 101 16.06 9.48 -0.18
CA ILE A 101 14.80 10.14 0.15
C ILE A 101 15.02 11.65 0.11
N GLY A 102 14.32 12.34 -0.79
CA GLY A 102 14.64 13.72 -1.13
C GLY A 102 13.47 14.51 -1.72
N PHE A 103 13.72 15.79 -2.00
CA PHE A 103 12.79 16.66 -2.73
C PHE A 103 13.25 16.84 -4.16
N GLU A 104 12.34 16.69 -5.11
CA GLU A 104 12.59 16.95 -6.54
C GLU A 104 11.43 17.74 -7.16
N ASP A 105 11.70 18.46 -8.24
CA ASP A 105 10.65 19.09 -9.06
C ASP A 105 10.38 18.20 -10.28
N HIS A 106 9.16 17.67 -10.35
CA HIS A 106 8.66 16.89 -11.49
C HIS A 106 7.42 17.59 -12.07
N PRO A 107 7.61 18.53 -13.01
CA PRO A 107 6.52 19.32 -13.59
C PRO A 107 5.44 18.50 -14.31
N ASP A 108 5.78 17.29 -14.76
CA ASP A 108 4.86 16.31 -15.36
C ASP A 108 4.02 15.56 -14.31
N MET A 109 4.37 15.67 -13.02
CA MET A 109 3.68 15.05 -11.89
C MET A 109 3.02 16.08 -10.96
N GLU A 110 2.43 17.15 -11.52
CA GLU A 110 1.88 18.31 -10.80
C GLU A 110 0.77 18.02 -9.77
N ARG A 111 0.22 16.79 -9.75
CA ARG A 111 -0.82 16.34 -8.79
C ARG A 111 -0.33 15.29 -7.80
N VAL A 112 0.95 14.93 -7.85
CA VAL A 112 1.56 13.86 -7.06
C VAL A 112 2.39 14.48 -5.95
N LEU A 113 2.08 14.17 -4.69
CA LEU A 113 2.79 14.70 -3.52
C LEU A 113 4.16 14.06 -3.34
N GLY A 114 4.27 12.77 -3.62
CA GLY A 114 5.51 12.02 -3.64
C GLY A 114 5.33 10.75 -4.47
N ALA A 115 6.45 10.11 -4.80
CA ALA A 115 6.41 8.79 -5.39
C ALA A 115 7.63 7.98 -5.00
N THR A 116 7.45 6.66 -5.04
CA THR A 116 8.47 5.68 -4.75
C THR A 116 8.90 4.93 -6.00
N GLY A 117 10.21 4.86 -6.21
CA GLY A 117 10.87 4.16 -7.31
C GLY A 117 11.57 2.90 -6.82
N PHE A 118 11.89 1.99 -7.74
CA PHE A 118 12.55 0.73 -7.40
C PHE A 118 13.58 0.33 -8.44
N LEU A 119 14.71 -0.18 -7.96
CA LEU A 119 15.59 -1.09 -8.68
C LEU A 119 15.41 -2.49 -8.11
N ILE A 120 15.08 -3.47 -8.97
CA ILE A 120 14.71 -4.82 -8.53
C ILE A 120 15.47 -5.93 -9.26
N ASP A 121 15.61 -7.06 -8.59
CA ASP A 121 15.88 -8.33 -9.24
C ASP A 121 14.55 -8.93 -9.75
N THR A 122 14.36 -8.90 -11.07
CA THR A 122 13.15 -9.37 -11.74
C THR A 122 12.90 -10.88 -11.62
N ILE A 123 13.91 -11.66 -11.22
CA ILE A 123 13.80 -13.11 -11.06
C ILE A 123 13.37 -13.46 -9.63
N THR A 124 13.92 -12.75 -8.63
CA THR A 124 13.68 -13.05 -7.21
C THR A 124 12.58 -12.21 -6.58
N GLY A 125 12.30 -11.02 -7.13
CA GLY A 125 11.49 -9.99 -6.49
C GLY A 125 12.22 -9.26 -5.37
N GLU A 126 13.55 -9.40 -5.26
CA GLU A 126 14.34 -8.61 -4.30
C GLU A 126 14.34 -7.13 -4.71
N ILE A 127 13.94 -6.27 -3.78
CA ILE A 127 14.21 -4.83 -3.88
C ILE A 127 15.70 -4.64 -3.58
N VAL A 128 16.41 -4.05 -4.53
CA VAL A 128 17.86 -3.75 -4.45
C VAL A 128 18.07 -2.32 -3.97
N GLU A 129 17.24 -1.42 -4.51
CA GLU A 129 17.22 0.01 -4.20
C GLU A 129 15.78 0.50 -4.36
N SER A 130 15.43 1.50 -3.57
CA SER A 130 14.14 2.17 -3.65
C SER A 130 14.30 3.61 -3.18
N ASP A 131 13.89 4.54 -4.02
CA ASP A 131 13.99 5.97 -3.76
C ASP A 131 12.62 6.55 -3.52
N ILE A 132 12.58 7.62 -2.74
CA ILE A 132 11.36 8.39 -2.53
C ILE A 132 11.66 9.84 -2.87
N PHE A 133 10.95 10.39 -3.84
CA PHE A 133 10.91 11.83 -4.01
C PHE A 133 9.63 12.40 -3.41
N PHE A 134 9.75 13.58 -2.82
CA PHE A 134 8.64 14.46 -2.47
C PHE A 134 8.62 15.63 -3.45
N ASN A 135 7.46 15.94 -4.00
CA ASN A 135 7.36 16.97 -5.03
C ASN A 135 7.56 18.37 -4.43
N SER A 136 8.66 19.01 -4.82
CA SER A 136 9.08 20.33 -4.34
C SER A 136 8.20 21.49 -4.81
N ALA A 137 7.30 21.26 -5.78
CA ALA A 137 6.28 22.23 -6.19
C ALA A 137 5.22 22.49 -5.10
N PHE A 138 5.09 21.59 -4.12
CA PHE A 138 4.17 21.76 -3.00
C PHE A 138 4.80 22.44 -1.79
N GLN A 139 3.96 22.99 -0.93
CA GLN A 139 4.38 23.55 0.35
C GLN A 139 4.31 22.49 1.43
N TRP A 140 5.41 22.30 2.14
CA TRP A 140 5.60 21.23 3.11
C TRP A 140 5.71 21.76 4.54
N SER A 141 5.30 20.92 5.49
CA SER A 141 5.43 21.16 6.93
C SER A 141 5.82 19.88 7.66
N THR A 142 6.57 20.06 8.72
CA THR A 142 6.89 19.03 9.74
C THR A 142 6.36 19.42 11.11
N ALA A 143 5.43 20.40 11.16
CA ALA A 143 4.87 20.91 12.40
C ALA A 143 4.14 19.79 13.18
N ALA A 144 4.37 19.71 14.49
CA ALA A 144 3.85 18.61 15.31
C ALA A 144 2.32 18.47 15.24
N GLN A 145 1.59 19.59 15.16
CA GLN A 145 0.13 19.65 15.09
C GLN A 145 -0.42 19.86 13.68
N GLY A 146 0.41 19.67 12.65
CA GLY A 146 0.10 20.02 11.27
C GLY A 146 0.14 21.54 11.01
N ASP A 147 0.07 21.92 9.73
CA ASP A 147 -0.07 23.30 9.27
C ASP A 147 -1.24 23.37 8.28
N PRO A 148 -2.31 24.14 8.55
CA PRO A 148 -3.51 24.17 7.70
C PRO A 148 -3.26 24.65 6.26
N THR A 149 -2.10 25.27 6.00
CA THR A 149 -1.73 25.82 4.69
C THR A 149 -0.79 24.91 3.90
N ARG A 150 -0.26 23.85 4.50
CA ARG A 150 0.80 23.00 3.92
C ARG A 150 0.51 21.51 4.06
N PHE A 151 1.11 20.70 3.21
CA PHE A 151 1.04 19.25 3.33
C PHE A 151 1.99 18.76 4.42
N ASP A 152 1.56 17.73 5.14
CA ASP A 152 2.35 17.11 6.19
C ASP A 152 3.36 16.12 5.59
N LEU A 153 4.64 16.41 5.74
CA LEU A 153 5.70 15.59 5.15
C LEU A 153 5.74 14.18 5.76
N GLU A 154 5.50 14.07 7.07
CA GLU A 154 5.57 12.78 7.77
C GLU A 154 4.42 11.86 7.35
N SER A 155 3.20 12.36 7.21
CA SER A 155 2.07 11.60 6.65
C SER A 155 2.39 11.04 5.25
N VAL A 156 2.92 11.88 4.34
CA VAL A 156 3.28 11.43 2.99
C VAL A 156 4.45 10.45 3.04
N ALA A 157 5.44 10.69 3.88
CA ALA A 157 6.56 9.76 4.07
C ALA A 157 6.10 8.39 4.60
N VAL A 158 5.12 8.32 5.50
CA VAL A 158 4.57 7.05 5.98
C VAL A 158 3.94 6.26 4.81
N HIS A 159 3.17 6.92 3.94
CA HIS A 159 2.61 6.32 2.73
C HIS A 159 3.70 5.82 1.77
N GLU A 160 4.63 6.69 1.37
CA GLU A 160 5.71 6.32 0.44
C GLU A 160 6.61 5.22 1.01
N ILE A 161 6.84 5.19 2.33
CA ILE A 161 7.60 4.10 2.95
C ILE A 161 6.84 2.77 2.87
N GLY A 162 5.50 2.78 2.87
CA GLY A 162 4.72 1.58 2.59
C GLY A 162 5.01 1.03 1.19
N HIS A 163 5.10 1.90 0.19
CA HIS A 163 5.56 1.52 -1.15
C HIS A 163 7.01 1.04 -1.16
N PHE A 164 7.91 1.75 -0.49
CA PHE A 164 9.32 1.39 -0.33
C PHE A 164 9.49 -0.02 0.25
N LEU A 165 8.54 -0.44 1.09
CA LEU A 165 8.48 -1.77 1.68
C LEU A 165 7.92 -2.84 0.74
N GLY A 166 7.21 -2.46 -0.32
CA GLY A 166 6.61 -3.35 -1.32
C GLY A 166 5.08 -3.41 -1.28
N LEU A 167 4.42 -2.62 -0.42
CA LEU A 167 2.96 -2.54 -0.36
C LEU A 167 2.41 -1.70 -1.52
N GLY A 168 1.32 -2.15 -2.12
CA GLY A 168 0.50 -1.35 -3.02
C GLY A 168 -0.56 -0.57 -2.27
N HIS A 169 -1.41 0.14 -3.02
CA HIS A 169 -2.51 0.91 -2.44
C HIS A 169 -3.60 0.04 -1.82
N SER A 170 -4.22 0.57 -0.76
CA SER A 170 -5.46 0.08 -0.16
C SER A 170 -6.64 0.92 -0.66
N ALA A 171 -7.80 0.31 -0.87
CA ALA A 171 -9.04 1.02 -1.20
C ALA A 171 -9.92 1.29 0.03
N LEU A 172 -9.36 1.16 1.24
CA LEU A 172 -10.04 1.55 2.47
C LEU A 172 -10.05 3.06 2.67
N GLY A 173 -10.86 3.75 1.87
CA GLY A 173 -11.13 5.17 2.01
C GLY A 173 -12.44 5.52 1.32
N GLU A 174 -12.92 6.73 1.57
CA GLU A 174 -14.15 7.23 0.96
C GLU A 174 -13.87 8.57 0.28
N THR A 175 -14.34 8.71 -0.95
CA THR A 175 -14.27 10.00 -1.65
C THR A 175 -15.62 10.45 -2.17
N GLU A 176 -15.74 11.76 -2.35
CA GLU A 176 -16.88 12.37 -3.04
C GLU A 176 -16.40 13.19 -4.24
N MET A 177 -17.20 13.17 -5.31
CA MET A 177 -16.99 14.04 -6.47
C MET A 177 -17.30 15.48 -6.09
N ARG A 178 -16.41 16.40 -6.46
CA ARG A 178 -16.65 17.82 -6.28
C ARG A 178 -17.43 18.41 -7.46
N PRO A 179 -18.29 19.42 -7.24
CA PRO A 179 -18.99 20.11 -8.32
C PRO A 179 -18.07 20.68 -9.41
N GLU A 180 -16.87 21.15 -9.01
CA GLU A 180 -15.85 21.71 -9.90
C GLU A 180 -14.95 20.66 -10.59
N GLY A 181 -15.18 19.37 -10.33
CA GLY A 181 -14.34 18.27 -10.81
C GLY A 181 -13.28 17.82 -9.81
N GLY A 182 -12.81 16.59 -9.97
CA GLY A 182 -11.94 15.90 -9.00
C GLY A 182 -12.70 15.32 -7.81
N ARG A 183 -11.96 14.68 -6.90
CA ARG A 183 -12.50 14.01 -5.70
C ARG A 183 -11.97 14.65 -4.42
N ARG A 184 -12.78 14.67 -3.36
CA ARG A 184 -12.37 14.99 -1.98
C ARG A 184 -12.42 13.73 -1.15
N VAL A 185 -11.39 13.48 -0.35
CA VAL A 185 -11.39 12.40 0.64
C VAL A 185 -12.27 12.80 1.83
N LEU A 186 -13.19 11.93 2.20
CA LEU A 186 -14.06 12.08 3.37
C LEU A 186 -13.47 11.38 4.59
N GLY A 187 -12.77 10.28 4.37
CA GLY A 187 -12.04 9.54 5.38
C GLY A 187 -11.14 8.50 4.71
N SER A 188 -10.13 8.08 5.45
CA SER A 188 -9.30 6.92 5.11
C SER A 188 -9.22 6.01 6.32
N ALA A 189 -9.15 4.70 6.08
CA ALA A 189 -8.87 3.66 7.06
C ALA A 189 -7.61 2.88 6.68
N SER A 190 -6.73 3.47 5.87
CA SER A 190 -5.39 2.99 5.54
C SER A 190 -4.48 4.15 5.14
N VAL A 191 -3.25 4.18 5.64
CA VAL A 191 -2.25 5.15 5.14
C VAL A 191 -1.89 4.89 3.68
N MET A 192 -2.08 3.66 3.20
CA MET A 192 -1.89 3.25 1.80
C MET A 192 -3.07 3.64 0.88
N PHE A 193 -4.03 4.43 1.34
CA PHE A 193 -5.04 5.01 0.47
C PHE A 193 -4.39 6.04 -0.48
N PRO A 194 -4.63 6.00 -1.81
CA PRO A 194 -3.85 6.75 -2.81
C PRO A 194 -4.12 8.27 -2.83
N VAL A 195 -5.02 8.78 -2.00
CA VAL A 195 -5.39 10.19 -2.00
C VAL A 195 -5.22 10.77 -0.61
N ALA A 196 -4.37 11.79 -0.48
CA ALA A 196 -4.13 12.44 0.80
C ALA A 196 -5.39 13.16 1.34
N LEU A 197 -5.58 13.09 2.66
CA LEU A 197 -6.68 13.78 3.38
C LEU A 197 -6.63 15.32 3.25
N GLY A 198 -5.47 15.86 2.89
CA GLY A 198 -5.27 17.28 2.60
C GLY A 198 -4.27 17.95 3.53
N ARG A 199 -4.21 19.29 3.45
CA ARG A 199 -3.27 20.12 4.20
C ARG A 199 -3.62 20.19 5.67
N GLY A 200 -2.61 20.23 6.53
CA GLY A 200 -2.75 20.31 7.99
C GLY A 200 -3.26 19.05 8.68
N ILE A 201 -3.52 17.98 7.93
CA ILE A 201 -3.97 16.71 8.49
C ILE A 201 -2.75 15.82 8.75
N THR A 202 -2.63 15.35 10.00
CA THR A 202 -1.55 14.46 10.45
C THR A 202 -2.05 13.04 10.76
N HIS A 203 -3.26 12.70 10.32
CA HIS A 203 -3.89 11.40 10.60
C HIS A 203 -3.04 10.24 10.07
N ASP A 204 -2.53 10.38 8.84
CA ASP A 204 -1.77 9.33 8.15
C ASP A 204 -0.31 9.19 8.66
N ARG A 205 0.04 9.82 9.78
CA ARG A 205 1.25 9.49 10.54
C ARG A 205 1.12 8.17 11.32
N GLU A 206 -0.12 7.71 11.53
CA GLU A 206 -0.46 6.51 12.30
C GLU A 206 -1.01 5.41 11.38
N LEU A 207 -0.40 4.22 11.43
CA LEU A 207 -0.87 3.06 10.68
C LEU A 207 -2.24 2.59 11.15
N GLN A 208 -3.04 2.17 10.18
CA GLN A 208 -4.34 1.55 10.42
C GLN A 208 -4.21 0.01 10.42
N PRO A 209 -5.23 -0.73 10.89
CA PRO A 209 -5.18 -2.19 10.96
C PRO A 209 -4.87 -2.87 9.62
N ASP A 210 -5.33 -2.31 8.50
CA ASP A 210 -5.02 -2.82 7.16
C ASP A 210 -3.52 -2.71 6.82
N ASP A 211 -2.91 -1.56 7.12
CA ASP A 211 -1.49 -1.30 6.89
C ASP A 211 -0.62 -2.25 7.72
N MET A 212 -0.98 -2.41 9.01
CA MET A 212 -0.30 -3.31 9.93
C MET A 212 -0.42 -4.77 9.48
N ALA A 213 -1.58 -5.17 8.96
CA ALA A 213 -1.81 -6.54 8.50
C ALA A 213 -1.06 -6.81 7.18
N GLY A 214 -1.03 -5.85 6.26
CA GLY A 214 -0.27 -5.90 5.01
C GLY A 214 1.23 -6.05 5.23
N ILE A 215 1.83 -5.18 6.05
CA ILE A 215 3.27 -5.27 6.33
C ILE A 215 3.65 -6.54 7.09
N SER A 216 2.75 -7.03 7.96
CA SER A 216 2.96 -8.29 8.69
C SER A 216 2.83 -9.53 7.79
N ASP A 217 2.05 -9.48 6.72
CA ASP A 217 2.03 -10.55 5.72
C ASP A 217 3.32 -10.56 4.89
N LEU A 218 3.85 -9.37 4.57
CA LEU A 218 5.06 -9.20 3.77
C LEU A 218 6.35 -9.56 4.53
N TYR A 219 6.45 -9.12 5.79
CA TYR A 219 7.58 -9.34 6.69
C TYR A 219 7.13 -9.95 8.02
N PRO A 220 6.59 -11.19 8.04
CA PRO A 220 5.97 -11.74 9.25
C PRO A 220 6.98 -11.91 10.39
N ALA A 221 6.66 -11.32 11.54
CA ALA A 221 7.30 -11.68 12.80
C ALA A 221 6.93 -13.13 13.20
N ALA A 222 7.74 -13.72 14.08
CA ALA A 222 7.47 -15.04 14.60
C ALA A 222 6.11 -15.09 15.29
N GLY A 223 5.26 -16.05 14.92
CA GLY A 223 3.95 -16.22 15.52
C GLY A 223 2.81 -15.45 14.86
N PHE A 224 3.07 -14.55 13.90
CA PHE A 224 2.02 -13.77 13.22
C PHE A 224 0.93 -14.69 12.63
N ARG A 225 1.35 -15.65 11.80
CA ARG A 225 0.44 -16.57 11.10
C ARG A 225 -0.33 -17.50 12.05
N GLU A 226 0.27 -17.87 13.17
CA GLU A 226 -0.33 -18.71 14.19
C GLU A 226 -1.33 -17.95 15.08
N GLN A 227 -1.24 -16.62 15.10
CA GLN A 227 -2.06 -15.75 15.93
C GLN A 227 -3.18 -15.06 15.15
N SER A 228 -3.03 -14.91 13.84
CA SER A 228 -4.04 -14.33 12.95
C SER A 228 -4.89 -15.37 12.24
N GLY A 229 -6.02 -14.94 11.70
CA GLY A 229 -6.88 -15.70 10.81
C GLY A 229 -6.81 -15.23 9.36
N VAL A 230 -7.32 -16.07 8.46
CA VAL A 230 -7.40 -15.79 7.03
C VAL A 230 -8.82 -15.99 6.53
N ALA A 231 -9.40 -14.96 5.93
CA ALA A 231 -10.61 -15.06 5.11
C ALA A 231 -10.20 -15.37 3.67
N ARG A 232 -10.93 -16.26 2.99
CA ARG A 232 -10.70 -16.55 1.57
C ARG A 232 -11.99 -16.95 0.90
N GLY A 233 -12.11 -16.67 -0.39
CA GLY A 233 -13.35 -16.94 -1.08
C GLY A 233 -13.35 -16.55 -2.54
N ARG A 234 -14.57 -16.37 -3.07
CA ARG A 234 -14.82 -15.85 -4.41
C ARG A 234 -15.90 -14.77 -4.38
N VAL A 235 -15.70 -13.72 -5.16
CA VAL A 235 -16.75 -12.77 -5.56
C VAL A 235 -17.25 -13.16 -6.94
N THR A 236 -18.57 -13.29 -7.09
CA THR A 236 -19.17 -13.74 -8.35
C THR A 236 -20.38 -12.92 -8.76
N ARG A 237 -20.60 -12.77 -10.06
CA ARG A 237 -21.85 -12.26 -10.66
C ARG A 237 -22.37 -13.29 -11.64
N ASN A 238 -23.58 -13.80 -11.40
CA ASN A 238 -24.19 -14.89 -12.20
C ASN A 238 -23.28 -16.14 -12.33
N GLY A 239 -22.50 -16.45 -11.30
CA GLY A 239 -21.57 -17.58 -11.28
C GLY A 239 -20.20 -17.32 -11.94
N ALA A 240 -20.02 -16.22 -12.65
CA ALA A 240 -18.72 -15.79 -13.17
C ALA A 240 -17.94 -15.01 -12.10
N GLY A 241 -16.61 -15.17 -12.05
CA GLY A 241 -15.73 -14.41 -11.17
C GLY A 241 -15.70 -12.92 -11.52
N ILE A 242 -15.52 -12.08 -10.51
CA ILE A 242 -15.33 -10.63 -10.68
C ILE A 242 -13.87 -10.28 -10.43
N VAL A 243 -13.23 -9.58 -11.35
CA VAL A 243 -11.87 -9.04 -11.19
C VAL A 243 -11.95 -7.63 -10.63
N GLY A 244 -11.10 -7.32 -9.64
CA GLY A 244 -10.96 -6.00 -9.03
C GLY A 244 -12.06 -5.62 -8.04
N ALA A 245 -12.86 -6.58 -7.55
CA ALA A 245 -13.76 -6.32 -6.43
C ALA A 245 -12.96 -6.07 -5.16
N HIS A 246 -13.29 -5.00 -4.45
CA HIS A 246 -12.74 -4.70 -3.14
C HIS A 246 -13.51 -5.48 -2.07
N VAL A 247 -12.80 -6.24 -1.24
CA VAL A 247 -13.37 -7.10 -0.21
C VAL A 247 -12.82 -6.68 1.14
N ALA A 248 -13.68 -6.11 1.99
CA ALA A 248 -13.32 -5.64 3.32
C ALA A 248 -13.88 -6.57 4.40
N ALA A 249 -13.05 -6.88 5.39
CA ALA A 249 -13.40 -7.61 6.60
C ALA A 249 -13.40 -6.65 7.79
N PHE A 250 -14.58 -6.38 8.34
CA PHE A 250 -14.77 -5.53 9.51
C PHE A 250 -14.94 -6.36 10.78
N ASN A 251 -14.12 -6.13 11.79
CA ASN A 251 -14.27 -6.72 13.11
C ASN A 251 -15.14 -5.83 14.01
N PRO A 252 -16.40 -6.20 14.32
CA PRO A 252 -17.29 -5.35 15.10
C PRO A 252 -16.88 -5.22 16.57
N ARG A 253 -15.95 -6.05 17.08
CA ARG A 253 -15.46 -5.95 18.45
C ARG A 253 -14.36 -4.90 18.58
N THR A 254 -13.42 -4.89 17.64
CA THR A 254 -12.24 -4.01 17.70
C THR A 254 -12.39 -2.75 16.85
N GLY A 255 -13.32 -2.74 15.91
CA GLY A 255 -13.43 -1.70 14.89
C GLY A 255 -12.43 -1.86 13.74
N ALA A 256 -11.57 -2.89 13.78
CA ALA A 256 -10.55 -3.10 12.77
C ALA A 256 -11.17 -3.39 11.40
N LEU A 257 -10.60 -2.78 10.37
CA LEU A 257 -10.97 -2.96 8.98
C LEU A 257 -9.72 -3.37 8.20
N VAL A 258 -9.79 -4.50 7.51
CA VAL A 258 -8.70 -5.06 6.70
C VAL A 258 -9.30 -5.52 5.39
N ALA A 259 -8.64 -5.25 4.27
CA ALA A 259 -9.20 -5.50 2.96
C ALA A 259 -8.22 -6.16 1.98
N ALA A 260 -8.80 -6.64 0.89
CA ALA A 260 -8.09 -7.21 -0.24
C ALA A 260 -8.88 -6.98 -1.52
N PHE A 261 -8.33 -7.47 -2.62
CA PHE A 261 -8.97 -7.44 -3.93
C PHE A 261 -9.13 -8.84 -4.50
N THR A 262 -10.06 -8.98 -5.45
CA THR A 262 -10.07 -10.13 -6.35
C THR A 262 -9.11 -9.91 -7.51
N LEU A 263 -8.01 -10.64 -7.55
CA LEU A 263 -6.90 -10.37 -8.49
C LEU A 263 -6.90 -11.28 -9.73
N ASN A 264 -7.87 -12.19 -9.85
CA ASN A 264 -7.92 -13.17 -10.94
C ASN A 264 -9.34 -13.32 -11.52
N ASN A 265 -9.42 -13.90 -12.73
CA ASN A 265 -10.67 -14.10 -13.48
C ASN A 265 -11.66 -15.04 -12.76
N ASP A 266 -11.19 -15.83 -11.79
CA ASP A 266 -12.06 -16.63 -10.94
C ASP A 266 -12.72 -15.81 -9.83
N GLY A 267 -12.32 -14.56 -9.64
CA GLY A 267 -12.80 -13.67 -8.60
C GLY A 267 -12.37 -14.12 -7.21
N GLU A 268 -11.25 -14.82 -7.09
CA GLU A 268 -10.75 -15.28 -5.80
C GLU A 268 -10.12 -14.14 -5.00
N PHE A 269 -10.36 -14.14 -3.70
CA PHE A 269 -9.72 -13.23 -2.75
C PHE A 269 -9.17 -14.00 -1.55
N GLN A 270 -8.19 -13.40 -0.90
CA GLN A 270 -7.71 -13.77 0.42
C GLN A 270 -7.52 -12.49 1.24
N ILE A 271 -7.81 -12.51 2.55
CA ILE A 271 -7.47 -11.45 3.51
C ILE A 271 -6.78 -12.15 4.68
N ALA A 272 -5.49 -11.87 4.89
CA ALA A 272 -4.71 -12.42 5.99
C ALA A 272 -4.71 -11.46 7.19
N GLY A 273 -3.95 -11.78 8.24
CA GLY A 273 -3.75 -10.87 9.37
C GLY A 273 -5.01 -10.51 10.18
N LEU A 274 -6.12 -11.23 10.02
CA LEU A 274 -7.35 -10.92 10.73
C LEU A 274 -7.23 -11.31 12.20
N ASP A 275 -7.75 -10.46 13.09
CA ASP A 275 -7.96 -10.84 14.48
C ASP A 275 -8.83 -12.11 14.56
N PRO A 276 -8.56 -13.08 15.44
CA PRO A 276 -9.45 -14.21 15.61
C PRO A 276 -10.84 -13.79 16.12
N GLY A 277 -11.90 -14.21 15.42
CA GLY A 277 -13.28 -13.89 15.81
C GLY A 277 -14.20 -13.51 14.64
N PRO A 278 -15.41 -13.01 14.96
CA PRO A 278 -16.41 -12.68 13.96
C PRO A 278 -16.03 -11.43 13.16
N HIS A 279 -16.25 -11.47 11.85
CA HIS A 279 -16.06 -10.37 10.90
C HIS A 279 -17.30 -10.25 10.01
N LEU A 280 -17.69 -9.00 9.72
CA LEU A 280 -18.60 -8.68 8.64
C LEU A 280 -17.80 -8.56 7.34
N ILE A 281 -18.18 -9.33 6.32
CA ILE A 281 -17.55 -9.25 5.00
C ILE A 281 -18.40 -8.36 4.10
N ARG A 282 -17.80 -7.29 3.59
CA ARG A 282 -18.39 -6.34 2.65
C ARG A 282 -17.62 -6.39 1.34
N VAL A 283 -18.35 -6.39 0.23
CA VAL A 283 -17.79 -6.35 -1.12
C VAL A 283 -18.33 -5.12 -1.83
N GLU A 284 -17.45 -4.36 -2.47
CA GLU A 284 -17.79 -3.15 -3.20
C GLU A 284 -17.01 -3.01 -4.51
N PRO A 285 -17.58 -2.33 -5.52
CA PRO A 285 -16.83 -1.93 -6.71
C PRO A 285 -15.86 -0.78 -6.38
N LEU A 286 -14.81 -0.64 -7.19
CA LEU A 286 -13.94 0.55 -7.17
C LEU A 286 -14.52 1.68 -8.02
N ASP A 287 -15.68 2.19 -7.65
CA ASP A 287 -16.37 3.26 -8.37
C ASP A 287 -16.25 4.64 -7.68
N ASP A 288 -15.65 4.67 -6.50
CA ASP A 288 -15.35 5.87 -5.72
C ASP A 288 -13.88 6.31 -5.79
N ALA A 289 -13.07 5.66 -6.64
CA ALA A 289 -11.68 6.02 -6.89
C ALA A 289 -11.32 5.80 -8.38
N ASP A 290 -10.15 6.28 -8.79
CA ASP A 290 -9.60 5.94 -10.10
C ASP A 290 -9.03 4.52 -10.04
N VAL A 291 -9.53 3.62 -10.89
CA VAL A 291 -9.08 2.23 -10.95
C VAL A 291 -7.58 2.14 -11.27
N GLU A 292 -7.05 3.10 -12.02
CA GLU A 292 -5.63 3.16 -12.38
C GLU A 292 -4.72 3.40 -11.17
N SER A 293 -5.26 3.87 -10.06
CA SER A 293 -4.51 3.97 -8.80
C SER A 293 -4.23 2.60 -8.18
N PHE A 294 -5.00 1.55 -8.50
CA PHE A 294 -4.85 0.21 -7.90
C PHE A 294 -4.35 -0.82 -8.90
N PHE A 295 -4.74 -0.67 -10.17
CA PHE A 295 -4.52 -1.68 -11.19
C PHE A 295 -3.99 -1.06 -12.48
N SER A 296 -3.25 -1.85 -13.26
CA SER A 296 -2.91 -1.45 -14.62
C SER A 296 -4.17 -1.33 -15.49
N ARG A 297 -4.15 -0.43 -16.48
CA ARG A 297 -5.25 -0.20 -17.45
C ARG A 297 -5.78 -1.46 -18.13
N SER A 298 -4.96 -2.51 -18.21
CA SER A 298 -5.28 -3.79 -18.83
C SER A 298 -5.96 -4.81 -17.90
N ALA A 299 -6.15 -4.50 -16.61
CA ALA A 299 -6.60 -5.47 -15.61
C ALA A 299 -8.06 -5.94 -15.79
N GLY A 300 -8.89 -5.25 -16.59
CA GLY A 300 -10.27 -5.66 -16.84
C GLY A 300 -11.15 -5.63 -15.59
N VAL A 301 -10.90 -4.66 -14.70
CA VAL A 301 -11.64 -4.45 -13.46
C VAL A 301 -13.12 -4.20 -13.75
N ASP A 302 -13.98 -4.97 -13.11
CA ASP A 302 -15.42 -4.84 -13.24
C ASP A 302 -15.95 -3.97 -12.10
N ILE A 303 -16.52 -2.82 -12.43
CA ILE A 303 -17.11 -1.88 -11.46
C ILE A 303 -18.65 -1.87 -11.54
N ASP A 304 -19.26 -2.71 -12.38
CA ASP A 304 -20.70 -2.70 -12.69
C ASP A 304 -21.47 -3.65 -11.77
N PHE A 305 -21.27 -3.51 -10.46
CA PHE A 305 -22.00 -4.25 -9.44
C PHE A 305 -22.25 -3.42 -8.18
N LEU A 306 -23.28 -3.79 -7.42
CA LEU A 306 -23.69 -3.10 -6.19
C LEU A 306 -22.92 -3.62 -4.97
N VAL A 307 -22.69 -2.73 -4.00
CA VAL A 307 -22.20 -3.08 -2.67
C VAL A 307 -23.03 -4.23 -2.09
N THR A 308 -22.35 -5.26 -1.59
CA THR A 308 -22.97 -6.50 -1.11
C THR A 308 -22.28 -6.96 0.16
N PHE A 309 -23.06 -7.39 1.15
CA PHE A 309 -22.55 -8.02 2.38
C PHE A 309 -22.66 -9.54 2.28
N HIS A 310 -21.71 -10.26 2.86
CA HIS A 310 -21.88 -11.69 3.08
C HIS A 310 -23.06 -11.93 4.03
N GLY A 311 -23.92 -12.91 3.71
CA GLY A 311 -25.19 -13.12 4.41
C GLY A 311 -25.09 -13.61 5.87
N ARG A 312 -23.87 -13.84 6.36
CA ARG A 312 -23.57 -14.21 7.75
C ARG A 312 -22.21 -13.65 8.15
N LEU A 313 -21.94 -13.64 9.45
CA LEU A 313 -20.60 -13.33 9.97
C LEU A 313 -19.62 -14.42 9.54
N PHE A 314 -18.46 -14.02 9.04
CA PHE A 314 -17.31 -14.90 8.89
C PHE A 314 -16.61 -15.02 10.24
N VAL A 315 -16.16 -16.21 10.63
CA VAL A 315 -15.36 -16.38 11.86
C VAL A 315 -13.93 -16.69 11.46
N ALA A 316 -13.04 -15.71 11.64
CA ALA A 316 -11.61 -15.88 11.44
C ALA A 316 -11.07 -16.83 12.52
N PRO A 317 -10.55 -18.01 12.17
CA PRO A 317 -9.93 -18.89 13.14
C PRO A 317 -8.60 -18.31 13.58
N ARG A 318 -8.15 -18.65 14.79
CA ARG A 318 -6.76 -18.41 15.18
C ARG A 318 -5.87 -19.43 14.48
N GLY A 319 -4.86 -18.97 13.74
CA GLY A 319 -3.84 -19.85 13.18
C GLY A 319 -4.30 -20.62 11.94
N GLY A 320 -4.76 -19.90 10.91
CA GLY A 320 -5.09 -20.51 9.62
C GLY A 320 -6.26 -19.86 8.91
N ALA A 321 -6.86 -20.59 7.97
CA ALA A 321 -7.95 -20.09 7.14
C ALA A 321 -9.29 -20.65 7.58
N GLY A 322 -10.30 -19.77 7.62
CA GLY A 322 -11.67 -20.15 7.92
C GLY A 322 -12.37 -20.87 6.77
N GLU A 323 -13.70 -20.94 6.87
CA GLU A 323 -14.52 -21.45 5.79
C GLU A 323 -14.34 -20.64 4.51
N ARG A 324 -14.45 -21.30 3.35
CA ARG A 324 -14.35 -20.62 2.06
C ARG A 324 -15.65 -19.88 1.78
N LEU A 325 -15.53 -18.60 1.47
CA LEU A 325 -16.65 -17.71 1.23
C LEU A 325 -17.02 -17.68 -0.26
N THR A 326 -18.31 -17.51 -0.54
CA THR A 326 -18.80 -17.07 -1.84
C THR A 326 -19.71 -15.87 -1.61
N VAL A 327 -19.40 -14.75 -2.25
CA VAL A 327 -20.23 -13.54 -2.23
C VAL A 327 -20.77 -13.31 -3.64
N ALA A 328 -22.08 -13.44 -3.81
CA ALA A 328 -22.74 -13.20 -5.08
C ALA A 328 -23.21 -11.74 -5.15
N VAL A 329 -22.57 -10.94 -5.99
CA VAL A 329 -22.91 -9.53 -6.19
C VAL A 329 -24.03 -9.37 -7.22
N ARG A 330 -24.77 -8.28 -7.13
CA ARG A 330 -25.83 -7.91 -8.07
C ARG A 330 -25.33 -6.83 -9.03
N PRO A 331 -25.77 -6.81 -10.30
CA PRO A 331 -25.46 -5.70 -11.21
C PRO A 331 -26.06 -4.39 -10.70
N LYS A 332 -25.46 -3.27 -11.11
CA LYS A 332 -26.02 -1.93 -10.95
C LYS A 332 -27.29 -1.73 -11.77
#